data_AF-E0TZW3-F1
#
_entry.id   AF-E0TZW3-F1
#
_cell.length_a   1.000
_cell.length_b   1.000
_cell.length_c   1.000
_cell.angle_alpha   90.00
_cell.angle_beta   90.00
_cell.angle_gamma   90.00
#
_symmetry.space_group_name_H-M   'P 1'
#
loop_
_entity.id
_entity.type
_entity.pdbx_description
1 polymer ?
#
loop_
_entity_poly.entity_id
_entity_poly.type
_entity_poly.pdbx_seq_one_letter_code
_entity_poly.pdbx_strand_id
1 'polypeptide(L)' 'MQEIVGYLVKYPEVLEEVMEGRASILNVNQEQLKSIIDAFKGLQVASTVHWIPS' A
#
# COMPACT_ATOMS: atom_id res chain seq x y z
N MET A 1 1.18 6.58 -10.71
CA MET A 1 1.00 5.27 -10.01
C MET A 1 2.29 4.84 -9.31
N GLN A 2 3.42 4.70 -10.02
CA GLN A 2 4.73 4.39 -9.42
C GLN A 2 5.18 5.41 -8.34
N GLU A 3 4.96 6.72 -8.56
CA GLU A 3 5.28 7.76 -7.56
C GLU A 3 4.52 7.60 -6.24
N ILE A 4 3.22 7.26 -6.30
CA ILE A 4 2.39 7.08 -5.09
C ILE A 4 2.88 5.86 -4.30
N VAL A 5 3.17 4.76 -4.99
CA VAL A 5 3.73 3.57 -4.36
C VAL A 5 5.08 3.88 -3.72
N GLY A 6 5.97 4.58 -4.44
CA GLY A 6 7.27 5.00 -3.90
C GLY A 6 7.14 5.95 -2.69
N TYR A 7 6.17 6.86 -2.71
CA TYR A 7 5.86 7.73 -1.59
C TYR A 7 5.39 6.93 -0.37
N LEU A 8 4.44 6.00 -0.54
CA LEU A 8 3.91 5.17 0.56
C LEU A 8 4.96 4.21 1.13
N VAL A 9 5.90 3.72 0.31
CA VAL A 9 7.05 2.93 0.78
C VAL A 9 8.01 3.78 1.62
N LYS A 10 8.19 5.06 1.24
CA LYS A 10 9.08 5.99 1.95
C LYS A 10 8.48 6.52 3.25
N TYR A 11 7.15 6.61 3.33
CA TYR A 11 6.39 7.15 4.46
C TYR A 11 5.32 6.14 4.91
N PRO A 12 5.70 5.06 5.61
CA PRO A 12 4.78 4.01 6.06
C PRO A 12 3.70 4.53 7.03
N GLU A 13 3.97 5.59 7.78
CA GLU A 13 2.98 6.26 8.63
C GLU A 13 1.80 6.81 7.82
N VAL A 14 2.05 7.31 6.59
CA VAL A 14 0.98 7.80 5.72
C VAL A 14 0.18 6.63 5.16
N LEU A 15 0.82 5.50 4.87
CA LEU A 15 0.13 4.29 4.46
C LEU A 15 -0.82 3.79 5.55
N GLU A 16 -0.39 3.82 6.81
CA GLU A 16 -1.21 3.41 7.96
C GLU A 16 -2.44 4.31 8.12
N GLU A 17 -2.26 5.63 8.06
CA GLU A 17 -3.35 6.61 8.07
C GLU A 17 -4.35 6.41 6.91
N VAL A 18 -3.85 6.07 5.73
CA VAL A 18 -4.67 5.76 4.55
C VAL A 18 -5.42 4.44 4.71
N MET A 19 -4.79 3.41 5.28
CA MET A 19 -5.42 2.11 5.55
C MET A 19 -6.50 2.19 6.62
N GLU A 20 -6.33 3.09 7.60
CA GLU A 20 -7.31 3.37 8.65
C GLU A 20 -8.41 4.35 8.22
N GLY A 21 -8.34 4.87 6.99
CA GLY A 21 -9.34 5.79 6.43
C GLY A 21 -9.27 7.21 7.01
N ARG A 22 -8.19 7.55 7.72
CA ARG A 22 -7.94 8.89 8.27
C ARG A 22 -7.31 9.84 7.24
N ALA A 23 -6.68 9.28 6.20
CA ALA A 23 -6.11 10.03 5.08
C ALA A 23 -6.57 9.45 3.73
N SER A 24 -6.50 10.29 2.70
CA SER A 24 -6.77 9.88 1.31
C SER A 24 -5.67 10.41 0.39
N ILE A 25 -5.45 9.70 -0.72
CA ILE A 25 -4.43 10.06 -1.71
C ILE A 25 -5.07 10.95 -2.76
N LEU A 26 -4.54 12.17 -2.92
CA LEU A 26 -5.01 13.10 -3.93
C LEU A 26 -4.84 12.51 -5.34
N ASN A 27 -5.79 12.79 -6.21
CA ASN A 27 -5.78 12.35 -7.62
C ASN A 27 -5.88 10.82 -7.81
N VAL A 28 -6.37 10.10 -6.80
CA VAL A 28 -6.63 8.65 -6.84
C VAL A 28 -8.12 8.44 -6.58
N ASN A 29 -8.77 7.62 -7.42
CA ASN A 29 -10.17 7.25 -7.18
C ASN A 29 -10.27 6.09 -6.18
N GLN A 30 -11.48 5.76 -5.72
CA GLN A 30 -11.67 4.73 -4.71
C GLN A 30 -11.22 3.33 -5.16
N GLU A 31 -11.39 2.98 -6.44
CA GLU A 31 -10.94 1.68 -6.95
C GLU A 31 -9.42 1.56 -6.93
N GLN A 32 -8.73 2.59 -7.41
CA GLN A 32 -7.26 2.64 -7.39
C GLN A 32 -6.73 2.64 -5.96
N LEU A 33 -7.37 3.38 -5.05
CA LEU A 33 -7.01 3.40 -3.64
C LEU A 33 -7.13 1.99 -3.02
N LYS A 34 -8.23 1.29 -3.33
CA LYS A 34 -8.44 -0.09 -2.88
C LYS A 34 -7.36 -1.03 -3.43
N SER A 35 -7.04 -0.95 -4.72
CA SER A 35 -5.97 -1.76 -5.32
C SER A 35 -4.60 -1.52 -4.68
N ILE A 36 -4.29 -0.28 -4.31
CA ILE A 36 -3.04 0.07 -3.63
C ILE A 36 -3.01 -0.57 -2.23
N ILE A 37 -4.08 -0.40 -1.45
CA ILE A 37 -4.19 -0.98 -0.09
C ILE A 37 -4.08 -2.51 -0.14
N ASP A 38 -4.76 -3.15 -1.07
CA ASP A 38 -4.72 -4.62 -1.22
C ASP A 38 -3.32 -5.11 -1.60
N ALA A 39 -2.59 -4.38 -2.46
CA ALA A 39 -1.20 -4.71 -2.80
C ALA A 39 -0.26 -4.64 -1.58
N PHE A 40 -0.39 -3.60 -0.74
CA PHE A 40 0.42 -3.47 0.47
C PHE A 40 0.07 -4.51 1.54
N LYS A 41 -1.22 -4.88 1.67
CA LYS A 41 -1.63 -6.00 2.53
C LYS A 41 -1.02 -7.33 2.04
N GLY A 42 -1.02 -7.56 0.72
CA GLY A 42 -0.37 -8.74 0.12
C GLY A 42 1.14 -8.81 0.40
N LEU A 43 1.82 -7.67 0.44
CA LEU A 43 3.25 -7.59 0.79
C LEU A 43 3.52 -7.90 2.27
N GLN A 44 2.64 -7.51 3.20
CA GLN A 44 2.75 -7.92 4.61
C GLN A 44 2.62 -9.45 4.77
N VAL A 45 1.73 -10.06 4.00
CA VAL A 45 1.58 -11.53 3.97
C VAL A 45 2.83 -12.19 3.37
N ALA A 46 3.38 -11.64 2.28
CA ALA A 46 4.59 -12.19 1.66
C ALA A 46 5.88 -11.97 2.48
N SER A 47 5.91 -11.02 3.41
CA SER A 47 7.05 -10.84 4.33
C SER A 47 6.96 -11.74 5.57
N THR A 48 5.77 -12.24 5.92
CA THR A 48 5.57 -13.29 6.94
C THR A 48 5.71 -14.70 6.37
N VAL A 49 5.53 -14.88 5.06
CA VAL A 49 5.77 -16.13 4.35
C VAL A 49 7.13 -16.04 3.66
N HIS A 50 8.15 -16.70 4.21
CA HIS A 50 9.49 -16.76 3.61
C HIS A 50 9.39 -17.15 2.13
N TRP A 51 9.61 -16.18 1.23
CA TRP A 51 9.52 -16.41 -0.20
C TRP A 51 10.71 -17.30 -0.62
N ILE A 52 10.42 -18.56 -0.94
CA ILE A 52 11.41 -19.50 -1.48
C ILE A 52 11.20 -19.55 -3.00
N PRO A 53 12.10 -18.97 -3.82
CA PRO A 53 12.02 -19.15 -5.26
C PRO A 53 12.29 -20.61 -5.61
N SER A 54 11.38 -21.19 -6.41
CA SER A 54 11.55 -22.50 -7.07
C SER A 54 12.33 -22.37 -8.37
#